data_AF-A0A3A9GH57-F1
#
_entry.id   AF-A0A3A9GH57-F1
#
_cell.length_a   1.000
_cell.length_b   1.000
_cell.length_c   1.000
_cell.angle_alpha   90.00
_cell.angle_beta   90.00
_cell.angle_gamma   90.00
#
_symmetry.space_group_name_H-M   'P 1'
#
loop_
_entity.id
_entity.type
_entity.pdbx_description
1 polymer ?
#
loop_
_entity_poly.entity_id
_entity_poly.type
_entity_poly.pdbx_seq_one_letter_code
_entity_poly.pdbx_strand_id
1 'polypeptide(L)'
;MKSQEELAADLGISIPTLQNYKQLANMIPELSELVDTGIVTKTTALSIMRNLSEKEQEELIKEMDITKKLTAKEVKSYIDKLQEKDAAIADCKQKVDSLQQELEESKEQQVKIQKETVYPDDYESTKELLKGYEEDYKNLRKQFESKVSENQDLRKQIETMNDSSTERQYEKQLQDSVLLFCSKVNTFIEKVGGYVWLSDKINEIPELERRGYVEAVNAIKAWADTMDYNTMLTT
;
A
#
# COMPACT_ATOMS: atom_id res chain seq x y z
N MET A 1 73.00 7.77 34.72
CA MET A 1 72.90 7.87 33.25
C MET A 1 73.69 9.11 32.87
N LYS A 2 74.71 9.03 32.00
CA LYS A 2 75.48 10.21 31.57
C LYS A 2 74.56 11.19 30.83
N SER A 3 74.73 12.49 31.03
CA SER A 3 73.95 13.51 30.30
C SER A 3 74.31 13.53 28.81
N GLN A 4 73.48 14.18 27.98
CA GLN A 4 73.79 14.29 26.54
C GLN A 4 75.07 15.10 26.32
N GLU A 5 75.31 16.08 27.18
CA GLU A 5 76.48 16.95 27.21
C GLU A 5 77.74 16.17 27.58
N GLU A 6 77.66 15.33 28.62
CA GLU A 6 78.77 14.47 29.07
C GLU A 6 79.12 13.42 28.01
N LEU A 7 78.12 12.81 27.39
CA LEU A 7 78.33 11.81 26.33
C LEU A 7 78.92 12.43 25.06
N ALA A 8 78.51 13.65 24.70
CA ALA A 8 79.07 14.37 23.55
C ALA A 8 80.53 14.77 23.81
N ALA A 9 80.84 15.23 25.01
CA ALA A 9 82.20 15.59 25.44
C ALA A 9 83.15 14.37 25.46
N ASP A 10 82.70 13.23 26.01
CA ASP A 10 83.48 11.98 26.05
C ASP A 10 83.81 11.44 24.65
N LEU A 11 82.91 11.65 23.68
CA LEU A 11 83.08 11.21 22.29
C LEU A 11 83.79 12.26 21.42
N GLY A 12 84.09 13.46 21.96
CA GLY A 12 84.71 14.55 21.22
C GLY A 12 83.85 15.11 20.08
N ILE A 13 82.52 15.00 20.18
CA ILE A 13 81.58 15.47 19.14
C ILE A 13 80.65 16.55 19.68
N SER A 14 80.05 17.33 18.78
CA SER A 14 79.04 18.32 19.17
C SER A 14 77.74 17.63 19.61
N ILE A 15 76.99 18.26 20.52
CA ILE A 15 75.67 17.78 20.95
C ILE A 15 74.70 17.58 19.75
N PRO A 16 74.62 18.51 18.76
CA PRO A 16 73.81 18.27 17.55
C PRO A 16 74.26 17.05 16.74
N THR A 17 75.58 16.82 16.63
CA THR A 17 76.11 15.64 15.95
C THR A 17 75.71 14.35 16.66
N LEU A 18 75.78 14.33 17.99
CA LEU A 18 75.33 13.20 18.81
C LEU A 18 73.82 12.94 18.64
N GLN A 19 73.00 13.99 18.59
CA GLN A 19 71.56 13.88 18.35
C GLN A 19 71.24 13.30 16.97
N ASN A 20 71.96 13.74 15.92
CA ASN A 20 71.81 13.16 14.58
C ASN A 20 72.14 11.67 14.57
N TYR A 21 73.23 11.25 15.24
CA TYR A 21 73.59 9.83 15.32
C TYR A 21 72.56 9.00 16.10
N LYS A 22 72.00 9.55 17.20
CA LYS A 22 70.92 8.89 17.93
C LYS A 22 69.66 8.73 17.07
N GLN A 23 69.32 9.74 16.27
CA GLN A 23 68.22 9.63 15.32
C GLN A 23 68.50 8.53 14.30
N LEU A 24 69.66 8.54 13.64
CA LEU A 24 70.05 7.52 12.66
C LEU A 24 70.10 6.09 13.24
N ALA A 25 70.42 5.94 14.52
CA ALA A 25 70.42 4.63 15.19
C ALA A 25 69.01 4.03 15.38
N ASN A 26 67.97 4.86 15.33
CA ASN A 26 66.56 4.45 15.45
C ASN A 26 65.88 4.40 14.08
N MET A 27 66.63 4.16 13.01
CA MET A 27 66.10 4.11 11.64
C MET A 27 65.37 2.80 11.40
N ILE A 28 64.25 2.87 10.67
CA ILE A 28 63.54 1.66 10.22
C ILE A 28 64.45 0.85 9.27
N PRO A 29 64.38 -0.50 9.27
CA PRO A 29 65.26 -1.36 8.49
C PRO A 29 65.30 -1.00 7.00
N GLU A 30 64.16 -0.66 6.42
CA GLU A 30 63.98 -0.33 5.02
C GLU A 30 64.71 0.98 4.65
N LEU A 31 64.64 1.99 5.52
CA LEU A 31 65.34 3.26 5.29
C LEU A 31 66.86 3.09 5.51
N SER A 32 67.28 2.20 6.41
CA SER A 32 68.70 1.86 6.60
C SER A 32 69.29 1.22 5.36
N GLU A 33 68.59 0.27 4.76
CA GLU A 33 69.02 -0.39 3.52
C GLU A 33 69.17 0.62 2.37
N LEU A 34 68.24 1.58 2.25
CA LEU A 34 68.33 2.66 1.24
C LEU A 34 69.51 3.61 1.46
N VAL A 35 69.92 3.83 2.71
CA VAL A 35 71.11 4.62 3.04
C VAL A 35 72.39 3.84 2.77
N ASP A 36 72.42 2.55 3.12
CA ASP A 36 73.58 1.68 2.94
C ASP A 36 73.87 1.38 1.46
N THR A 37 72.82 1.23 0.64
CA THR A 37 72.91 1.12 -0.82
C THR A 37 73.28 2.43 -1.52
N GLY A 38 73.23 3.55 -0.81
CA GLY A 38 73.53 4.89 -1.35
C GLY A 38 72.45 5.44 -2.29
N ILE A 39 71.25 4.86 -2.26
CA ILE A 39 70.05 5.38 -2.95
C ILE A 39 69.58 6.68 -2.26
N VAL A 40 69.67 6.73 -0.93
CA VAL A 40 69.31 7.86 -0.07
C VAL A 40 70.54 8.36 0.68
N THR A 41 70.76 9.68 0.72
CA THR A 41 71.87 10.25 1.51
C THR A 41 71.53 10.30 3.00
N LYS A 42 72.54 10.25 3.88
CA LYS A 42 72.36 10.38 5.35
C LYS A 42 71.59 11.65 5.74
N THR A 43 71.82 12.75 5.04
CA THR A 43 71.09 14.03 5.24
C THR A 43 69.63 13.96 4.82
N THR A 44 69.33 13.21 3.76
CA THR A 44 67.96 12.97 3.30
C THR A 44 67.22 12.04 4.26
N ALA A 45 67.87 10.97 4.73
CA ALA A 45 67.30 10.08 5.74
C ALA A 45 66.99 10.81 7.05
N LEU A 46 67.90 11.67 7.54
CA LEU A 46 67.63 12.53 8.69
C LEU A 46 66.43 13.46 8.48
N SER A 47 66.23 13.96 7.26
CA SER A 47 65.09 14.83 6.94
C SER A 47 63.77 14.06 6.93
N ILE A 48 63.78 12.83 6.42
CA ILE A 48 62.64 11.91 6.44
C ILE A 48 62.27 11.60 7.90
N MET A 49 63.23 11.19 8.72
CA MET A 49 63.01 10.81 10.12
C MET A 49 62.53 11.95 11.03
N ARG A 50 62.83 13.20 10.67
CA ARG A 50 62.40 14.38 11.44
C ARG A 50 61.00 14.83 11.13
N ASN A 51 60.56 14.63 9.90
CA ASN A 51 59.32 15.19 9.40
C ASN A 51 58.21 14.15 9.27
N LEU A 52 58.55 12.85 9.23
CA LEU A 52 57.62 11.75 8.99
C LEU A 52 57.66 10.72 10.12
N SER A 53 56.49 10.22 10.51
CA SER A 53 56.35 9.07 11.39
C SER A 53 56.78 7.77 10.71
N GLU A 54 57.10 6.71 11.48
CA GLU A 54 57.58 5.42 10.92
C GLU A 54 56.64 4.85 9.83
N LYS A 55 55.32 4.99 10.02
CA LYS A 55 54.34 4.54 9.03
C LYS A 55 54.40 5.36 7.73
N GLU A 56 54.54 6.67 7.84
CA GLU A 56 54.68 7.56 6.66
C GLU A 56 56.02 7.34 5.96
N GLN A 57 57.06 6.99 6.71
CA GLN A 57 58.36 6.59 6.15
C GLN A 57 58.21 5.31 5.31
N GLU A 58 57.51 4.29 5.80
CA GLU A 58 57.23 3.07 5.04
C GLU A 58 56.39 3.32 3.79
N GLU A 59 55.35 4.15 3.88
CA GLU A 59 54.50 4.50 2.74
C GLU A 59 55.30 5.23 1.66
N LEU A 60 56.14 6.19 2.06
CA LEU A 60 57.07 6.87 1.15
C LEU A 60 57.98 5.87 0.45
N ILE A 61 58.58 4.92 1.18
CA ILE A 61 59.48 3.91 0.60
C ILE A 61 58.75 2.96 -0.35
N LYS A 62 57.51 2.55 -0.03
CA LYS A 62 56.69 1.66 -0.88
C LYS A 62 56.29 2.31 -2.21
N GLU A 63 56.05 3.63 -2.21
CA GLU A 63 55.70 4.37 -3.42
C GLU A 63 56.92 4.77 -4.27
N MET A 64 58.15 4.51 -3.79
CA MET A 64 59.38 4.93 -4.45
C MET A 64 59.93 3.92 -5.47
N ASP A 65 60.42 4.43 -6.60
CA ASP A 65 61.19 3.68 -7.59
C ASP A 65 62.65 3.54 -7.11
N ILE A 66 62.95 2.45 -6.38
CA ILE A 66 64.26 2.14 -5.79
C ILE A 66 65.42 2.04 -6.81
N THR A 67 65.15 2.13 -8.11
CA THR A 67 66.17 2.03 -9.17
C THR A 67 66.88 3.35 -9.48
N LYS A 68 66.44 4.48 -8.92
CA LYS A 68 66.98 5.83 -9.19
C LYS A 68 67.51 6.49 -7.92
N LYS A 69 68.68 7.14 -8.02
CA LYS A 69 69.24 7.96 -6.93
C LYS A 69 68.30 9.13 -6.64
N LEU A 70 67.88 9.25 -5.40
CA LEU A 70 66.90 10.23 -4.97
C LEU A 70 67.52 11.62 -4.80
N THR A 71 66.85 12.65 -5.32
CA THR A 71 67.27 14.04 -5.09
C THR A 71 66.55 14.63 -3.88
N ALA A 72 67.23 15.50 -3.11
CA ALA A 72 66.65 16.17 -1.94
C ALA A 72 65.38 16.98 -2.27
N LYS A 73 65.19 17.38 -3.54
CA LYS A 73 64.04 18.13 -4.02
C LYS A 73 62.78 17.28 -4.13
N GLU A 74 62.92 16.02 -4.56
CA GLU A 74 61.79 15.08 -4.68
C GLU A 74 61.25 14.71 -3.30
N VAL A 75 62.14 14.39 -2.36
CA VAL A 75 61.75 14.12 -0.95
C VAL A 75 61.02 15.29 -0.34
N LYS A 76 61.53 16.51 -0.55
CA LYS A 76 60.87 17.72 -0.05
C LYS A 76 59.46 17.88 -0.63
N SER A 77 59.28 17.65 -1.93
CA SER A 77 57.96 17.74 -2.56
C SER A 77 56.96 16.72 -2.02
N TYR A 78 57.39 15.53 -1.63
CA TYR A 78 56.51 14.54 -0.99
C TYR A 78 56.15 14.94 0.44
N ILE A 79 57.12 15.44 1.21
CA ILE A 79 56.88 15.97 2.55
C ILE A 79 55.86 17.12 2.51
N ASP A 80 56.02 18.06 1.58
CA ASP A 80 55.10 19.20 1.45
C ASP A 80 53.65 18.75 1.16
N LYS A 81 53.47 17.71 0.32
CA LYS A 81 52.14 17.13 0.02
C LYS A 81 51.53 16.40 1.21
N LEU A 82 52.33 15.74 2.04
CA LEU A 82 51.83 15.09 3.26
C LEU A 82 51.35 16.12 4.27
N GLN A 83 52.12 17.20 4.46
CA GLN A 83 51.74 18.32 5.32
C GLN A 83 50.46 19.02 4.87
N GLU A 84 50.27 19.20 3.55
CA GLU A 84 49.03 19.75 3.00
C GLU A 84 47.82 18.85 3.27
N LYS A 85 47.98 17.53 3.11
CA LYS A 85 46.93 16.55 3.46
C LYS A 85 46.59 16.58 4.94
N ASP A 86 47.59 16.68 5.81
CA ASP A 86 47.36 16.77 7.27
C ASP A 86 46.60 18.03 7.66
N ALA A 87 46.89 19.16 7.02
CA ALA A 87 46.15 20.41 7.23
C ALA A 87 44.68 20.26 6.80
N ALA A 88 44.42 19.63 5.65
CA ALA A 88 43.05 19.35 5.19
C ALA A 88 42.29 18.37 6.09
N ILE A 89 42.99 17.35 6.63
CA ILE A 89 42.43 16.40 7.59
C ILE A 89 42.08 17.10 8.91
N ALA A 90 42.89 18.05 9.37
CA ALA A 90 42.63 18.83 10.57
C ALA A 90 41.35 19.70 10.43
N ASP A 91 41.16 20.37 9.30
CA ASP A 91 39.95 21.15 9.01
C ASP A 91 38.70 20.25 8.96
N CYS A 92 38.81 19.09 8.30
CA CYS A 92 37.72 18.12 8.25
C CYS A 92 37.34 17.57 9.63
N LYS A 93 38.34 17.29 10.50
CA LYS A 93 38.10 16.89 11.89
C LYS A 93 37.34 17.96 12.67
N GLN A 94 37.76 19.23 12.56
CA GLN A 94 37.09 20.33 13.24
C GLN A 94 35.62 20.45 12.82
N LYS A 95 35.32 20.25 11.53
CA LYS A 95 33.95 20.26 11.01
C LYS A 95 33.12 19.06 11.46
N VAL A 96 33.75 17.89 11.61
CA VAL A 96 33.09 16.70 12.16
C VAL A 96 32.75 16.93 13.64
N ASP A 97 33.66 17.49 14.42
CA ASP A 97 33.43 17.78 15.84
C ASP A 97 32.29 18.79 16.03
N SER A 98 32.22 19.85 15.21
CA SER A 98 31.12 20.82 15.26
C SER A 98 29.77 20.18 14.91
N LEU A 99 29.73 19.32 13.89
CA LEU A 99 28.50 18.62 13.50
C LEU A 99 28.06 17.59 14.55
N GLN A 100 28.99 16.95 15.24
CA GLN A 100 28.70 16.04 16.35
C GLN A 100 28.12 16.80 17.54
N GLN A 101 28.64 17.99 17.84
CA GLN A 101 28.10 18.85 18.90
C GLN A 101 26.68 19.33 18.55
N GLU A 102 26.43 19.81 17.34
CA GLU A 102 25.08 20.20 16.89
C GLU A 102 24.09 19.04 16.93
N LEU A 103 24.54 17.82 16.57
CA LEU A 103 23.73 16.62 16.65
C LEU A 103 23.36 16.29 18.11
N GLU A 104 24.30 16.44 19.04
CA GLU A 104 24.05 16.18 20.46
C GLU A 104 23.12 17.24 21.08
N GLU A 105 23.30 18.52 20.75
CA GLU A 105 22.40 19.61 21.14
C GLU A 105 20.97 19.39 20.58
N SER A 106 20.84 18.91 19.34
CA SER A 106 19.55 18.55 18.75
C SER A 106 18.89 17.35 19.43
N LYS A 107 19.65 16.36 19.88
CA LYS A 107 19.11 15.23 20.67
C LYS A 107 18.65 15.69 22.05
N GLU A 108 19.41 16.55 22.72
CA GLU A 108 19.04 17.09 24.03
C GLU A 108 17.75 17.94 23.94
N GLN A 109 17.58 18.71 22.86
CA GLN A 109 16.34 19.42 22.57
C GLN A 109 15.16 18.45 22.34
N GLN A 110 15.37 17.34 21.63
CA GLN A 110 14.35 16.29 21.47
C GLN A 110 13.98 15.60 22.79
N VAL A 111 14.94 15.40 23.71
CA VAL A 111 14.68 14.81 25.03
C VAL A 111 13.90 15.77 25.95
N LYS A 112 14.12 17.09 25.84
CA LYS A 112 13.36 18.10 26.59
C LYS A 112 11.90 18.21 26.15
N ILE A 113 11.57 17.89 24.89
CA ILE A 113 10.19 17.91 24.37
C ILE A 113 9.39 16.67 24.83
N GLN A 114 10.03 15.60 25.30
CA GLN A 114 9.37 14.33 25.69
C GLN A 114 9.01 14.18 27.17
N LYS A 115 9.06 15.23 28.01
CA LYS A 115 8.52 15.15 29.38
C LYS A 115 7.20 15.90 29.51
N GLU A 116 6.16 15.07 29.59
CA GLU A 116 4.78 15.28 30.06
C GLU A 116 3.72 15.54 28.98
N THR A 117 3.33 14.47 28.28
CA THR A 117 1.98 14.39 27.71
C THR A 117 0.97 14.34 28.87
N VAL A 118 0.44 15.49 29.27
CA VAL A 118 -0.74 15.54 30.14
C VAL A 118 -1.92 15.09 29.29
N TYR A 119 -2.31 13.82 29.44
CA TYR A 119 -3.59 13.36 28.92
C TYR A 119 -4.69 14.14 29.68
N PRO A 120 -5.74 14.61 28.99
CA PRO A 120 -6.94 15.09 29.66
C PRO A 120 -7.42 14.06 30.71
N ASP A 121 -7.89 14.52 31.88
CA ASP A 121 -8.30 13.64 32.99
C ASP A 121 -9.33 12.59 32.57
N ASP A 122 -10.10 12.85 31.51
CA ASP A 122 -11.16 12.01 30.96
C ASP A 122 -10.71 11.09 29.81
N TYR A 123 -9.42 11.07 29.45
CA TYR A 123 -8.92 10.31 28.30
C TYR A 123 -9.13 8.79 28.42
N GLU A 124 -8.80 8.18 29.56
CA GLU A 124 -9.02 6.74 29.74
C GLU A 124 -10.52 6.41 29.85
N SER A 125 -11.31 7.30 30.47
CA SER A 125 -12.77 7.13 30.55
C SER A 125 -13.44 7.19 29.18
N THR A 126 -13.04 8.13 28.32
CA THR A 126 -13.57 8.26 26.95
C THR A 126 -13.17 7.10 26.05
N LYS A 127 -11.96 6.60 26.20
CA LYS A 127 -11.46 5.40 25.51
C LYS A 127 -12.21 4.14 25.92
N GLU A 128 -12.50 3.98 27.21
CA GLU A 128 -13.28 2.85 27.71
C GLU A 128 -14.76 2.93 27.25
N LEU A 129 -15.33 4.13 27.25
CA LEU A 129 -16.67 4.39 26.71
C LEU A 129 -16.77 4.07 25.21
N LEU A 130 -15.78 4.49 24.40
CA LEU A 130 -15.69 4.17 22.97
C LEU A 130 -15.71 2.67 22.72
N LYS A 131 -14.95 1.92 23.51
CA LYS A 131 -14.92 0.46 23.43
C LYS A 131 -16.29 -0.16 23.72
N GLY A 132 -17.01 0.37 24.71
CA GLY A 132 -18.40 -0.02 24.99
C GLY A 132 -19.33 0.24 23.81
N TYR A 133 -19.26 1.44 23.22
CA TYR A 133 -20.06 1.79 22.04
C TYR A 133 -19.76 0.91 20.82
N GLU A 134 -18.51 0.52 20.61
CA GLU A 134 -18.14 -0.42 19.54
C GLU A 134 -18.79 -1.79 19.73
N GLU A 135 -18.80 -2.30 20.97
CA GLU A 135 -19.45 -3.56 21.32
C GLU A 135 -20.97 -3.49 21.16
N ASP A 136 -21.59 -2.40 21.62
CA ASP A 136 -23.02 -2.15 21.47
C ASP A 136 -23.42 -2.04 20.01
N TYR A 137 -22.66 -1.31 19.18
CA TYR A 137 -22.93 -1.20 17.75
C TYR A 137 -22.85 -2.55 17.05
N LYS A 138 -21.84 -3.37 17.41
CA LYS A 138 -21.69 -4.73 16.88
C LYS A 138 -22.87 -5.62 17.27
N ASN A 139 -23.35 -5.50 18.51
CA ASN A 139 -24.51 -6.25 18.99
C ASN A 139 -25.81 -5.79 18.31
N LEU A 140 -26.02 -4.48 18.22
CA LEU A 140 -27.19 -3.88 17.56
C LEU A 140 -27.25 -4.26 16.08
N ARG A 141 -26.10 -4.25 15.40
CA ARG A 141 -26.01 -4.67 14.00
C ARG A 141 -26.40 -6.14 13.83
N LYS A 142 -25.93 -7.05 14.69
CA LYS A 142 -26.34 -8.46 14.65
C LYS A 142 -27.84 -8.63 14.87
N GLN A 143 -28.41 -7.88 15.82
CA GLN A 143 -29.86 -7.91 16.07
C GLN A 143 -30.65 -7.39 14.85
N PHE A 144 -30.17 -6.32 14.22
CA PHE A 144 -30.77 -5.77 13.01
C PHE A 144 -30.74 -6.79 11.87
N GLU A 145 -29.59 -7.40 11.59
CA GLU A 145 -29.44 -8.43 10.56
C GLU A 145 -30.37 -9.63 10.83
N SER A 146 -30.48 -10.06 12.09
CA SER A 146 -31.41 -11.12 12.51
C SER A 146 -32.87 -10.73 12.25
N LYS A 147 -33.27 -9.52 12.63
CA LYS A 147 -34.64 -9.02 12.40
C LYS A 147 -34.97 -8.82 10.93
N VAL A 148 -34.00 -8.46 10.10
CA VAL A 148 -34.17 -8.38 8.64
C VAL A 148 -34.43 -9.78 8.07
N SER A 149 -33.67 -10.80 8.49
CA SER A 149 -33.90 -12.18 8.07
C SER A 149 -35.29 -12.68 8.50
N GLU A 150 -35.67 -12.46 9.76
CA GLU A 150 -36.98 -12.85 10.29
C GLU A 150 -38.13 -12.20 9.49
N ASN A 151 -38.01 -10.91 9.15
CA ASN A 151 -38.99 -10.22 8.31
C ASN A 151 -39.07 -10.79 6.89
N GLN A 152 -37.94 -11.18 6.30
CA GLN A 152 -37.94 -11.81 4.97
C GLN A 152 -38.64 -13.17 5.01
N ASP A 153 -38.41 -13.96 6.04
CA ASP A 153 -39.03 -15.28 6.20
C ASP A 153 -40.53 -15.16 6.46
N LEU A 154 -40.96 -14.22 7.31
CA LEU A 154 -42.39 -13.92 7.52
C LEU A 154 -43.07 -13.48 6.22
N ARG A 155 -42.41 -12.65 5.40
CA ARG A 155 -42.95 -12.24 4.09
C ARG A 155 -43.15 -13.43 3.17
N LYS A 156 -42.17 -14.33 3.06
CA LYS A 156 -42.29 -15.55 2.25
C LYS A 156 -43.39 -16.48 2.75
N GLN A 157 -43.55 -16.60 4.07
CA GLN A 157 -44.63 -17.38 4.67
C GLN A 157 -45.99 -16.77 4.34
N ILE A 158 -46.16 -15.44 4.48
CA ILE A 158 -47.39 -14.74 4.11
C ILE A 158 -47.69 -14.92 2.62
N GLU A 159 -46.70 -14.81 1.75
CA GLU A 159 -46.85 -15.01 0.30
C GLU A 159 -47.31 -16.45 -0.02
N THR A 160 -46.68 -17.44 0.59
CA THR A 160 -47.07 -18.85 0.45
C THR A 160 -48.49 -19.10 0.97
N MET A 161 -48.84 -18.54 2.13
CA MET A 161 -50.19 -18.64 2.69
C MET A 161 -51.22 -17.96 1.79
N ASN A 162 -50.91 -16.77 1.26
CA ASN A 162 -51.76 -16.04 0.34
C ASN A 162 -51.99 -16.81 -0.97
N ASP A 163 -50.96 -17.43 -1.54
CA ASP A 163 -51.07 -18.23 -2.77
C ASP A 163 -51.78 -19.58 -2.56
N SER A 164 -51.70 -20.13 -1.35
CA SER A 164 -52.40 -21.35 -0.94
C SER A 164 -53.86 -21.14 -0.53
N SER A 165 -54.29 -19.88 -0.37
CA SER A 165 -55.68 -19.58 -0.01
C SER A 165 -56.61 -20.00 -1.16
N THR A 166 -57.53 -20.93 -0.87
CA THR A 166 -58.53 -21.44 -1.83
C THR A 166 -59.40 -20.34 -2.43
N GLU A 167 -59.61 -19.25 -1.69
CA GLU A 167 -60.38 -18.09 -2.09
C GLU A 167 -59.73 -17.32 -3.26
N ARG A 168 -58.41 -17.05 -3.19
CA ARG A 168 -57.70 -16.37 -4.29
C ARG A 168 -57.47 -17.26 -5.51
N GLN A 169 -57.27 -18.56 -5.29
CA GLN A 169 -57.23 -19.53 -6.39
C GLN A 169 -58.58 -19.59 -7.12
N TYR A 170 -59.69 -19.55 -6.38
CA TYR A 170 -61.04 -19.46 -6.95
C TYR A 170 -61.26 -18.13 -7.69
N GLU A 171 -60.87 -16.99 -7.10
CA GLU A 171 -60.94 -15.69 -7.77
C GLU A 171 -60.12 -15.65 -9.07
N LYS A 172 -58.91 -16.20 -9.06
CA LYS A 172 -58.06 -16.30 -10.25
C LYS A 172 -58.70 -17.21 -11.30
N GLN A 173 -59.22 -18.37 -10.91
CA GLN A 173 -59.95 -19.26 -11.82
C GLN A 173 -61.18 -18.58 -12.41
N LEU A 174 -61.90 -17.78 -11.63
CA LEU A 174 -63.05 -17.01 -12.09
C LEU A 174 -62.62 -15.97 -13.12
N GLN A 175 -61.59 -15.17 -12.84
CA GLN A 175 -61.05 -14.18 -13.76
C GLN A 175 -60.54 -14.80 -15.07
N ASP A 176 -59.76 -15.88 -14.98
CA ASP A 176 -59.23 -16.60 -16.14
C ASP A 176 -60.37 -17.22 -16.97
N SER A 177 -61.40 -17.75 -16.31
CA SER A 177 -62.59 -18.31 -16.98
C SER A 177 -63.41 -17.24 -17.70
N VAL A 178 -63.58 -16.06 -17.11
CA VAL A 178 -64.25 -14.91 -17.74
C VAL A 178 -63.47 -14.45 -18.96
N LEU A 179 -62.15 -14.29 -18.85
CA LEU A 179 -61.30 -13.88 -19.98
C LEU A 179 -61.35 -14.91 -21.12
N LEU A 180 -61.26 -16.21 -20.77
CA LEU A 180 -61.34 -17.29 -21.74
C LEU A 180 -62.72 -17.34 -22.42
N PHE A 181 -63.80 -17.11 -21.66
CA PHE A 181 -65.15 -17.01 -22.21
C PHE A 181 -65.24 -15.87 -23.23
N CYS A 182 -64.83 -14.65 -22.87
CA CYS A 182 -64.83 -13.49 -23.78
C CYS A 182 -64.05 -13.77 -25.07
N SER A 183 -62.86 -14.38 -24.95
CA SER A 183 -62.04 -14.75 -26.11
C SER A 183 -62.74 -15.77 -27.03
N LYS A 184 -63.38 -16.80 -26.44
CA LYS A 184 -64.13 -17.81 -27.19
C LYS A 184 -65.35 -17.22 -27.89
N VAL A 185 -66.09 -16.32 -27.23
CA VAL A 185 -67.23 -15.61 -27.82
C VAL A 185 -66.78 -14.75 -29.00
N ASN A 186 -65.70 -13.99 -28.83
CA ASN A 186 -65.16 -13.18 -29.93
C ASN A 186 -64.75 -14.05 -31.13
N THR A 187 -64.05 -15.16 -30.88
CA THR A 187 -63.67 -16.12 -31.93
C THR A 187 -64.89 -16.74 -32.62
N PHE A 188 -65.95 -17.05 -31.87
CA PHE A 188 -67.21 -17.54 -32.44
C PHE A 188 -67.85 -16.49 -33.35
N ILE A 189 -67.94 -15.23 -32.91
CA ILE A 189 -68.50 -14.12 -33.69
C ILE A 189 -67.68 -13.91 -34.97
N GLU A 190 -66.36 -13.94 -34.91
CA GLU A 190 -65.51 -13.81 -36.10
C GLU A 190 -65.77 -14.93 -37.13
N LYS A 191 -65.91 -16.17 -36.66
CA LYS A 191 -66.16 -17.34 -37.53
C LYS A 191 -67.57 -17.39 -38.09
N VAL A 192 -68.57 -16.98 -37.32
CA VAL A 192 -69.99 -17.12 -37.67
C VAL A 192 -70.59 -15.85 -38.27
N GLY A 193 -70.04 -14.68 -37.93
CA GLY A 193 -70.51 -13.36 -38.37
C GLY A 193 -70.51 -13.20 -39.90
N GLY A 194 -69.56 -13.84 -40.59
CA GLY A 194 -69.52 -13.86 -42.05
C GLY A 194 -70.69 -14.60 -42.72
N TYR A 195 -71.49 -15.36 -41.98
CA TYR A 195 -72.68 -16.06 -42.50
C TYR A 195 -73.99 -15.33 -42.20
N VAL A 196 -73.93 -14.16 -41.55
CA VAL A 196 -75.14 -13.38 -41.18
C VAL A 196 -75.93 -12.95 -42.41
N TRP A 197 -75.28 -12.70 -43.56
CA TRP A 197 -75.96 -12.31 -44.81
C TRP A 197 -77.02 -13.33 -45.29
N LEU A 198 -76.95 -14.59 -44.84
CA LEU A 198 -77.97 -15.60 -45.13
C LEU A 198 -79.35 -15.22 -44.56
N SER A 199 -79.42 -14.37 -43.53
CA SER A 199 -80.68 -13.86 -42.99
C SER A 199 -81.46 -13.05 -44.02
N ASP A 200 -80.75 -12.23 -44.81
CA ASP A 200 -81.38 -11.36 -45.81
C ASP A 200 -81.90 -12.17 -47.00
N LYS A 201 -81.32 -13.37 -47.21
CA LYS A 201 -81.64 -14.31 -48.28
C LYS A 201 -82.41 -15.54 -47.79
N ILE A 202 -82.99 -15.51 -46.59
CA ILE A 202 -83.59 -16.67 -45.94
C ILE A 202 -84.70 -17.35 -46.76
N ASN A 203 -85.44 -16.58 -47.57
CA ASN A 203 -86.51 -17.10 -48.43
C ASN A 203 -86.00 -17.80 -49.69
N GLU A 204 -84.74 -17.61 -50.05
CA GLU A 204 -84.07 -18.24 -51.19
C GLU A 204 -83.43 -19.58 -50.80
N ILE A 205 -83.34 -19.90 -49.50
CA ILE A 205 -82.75 -21.13 -48.96
C ILE A 205 -83.79 -22.27 -48.99
N PRO A 206 -83.43 -23.50 -49.41
CA PRO A 206 -84.35 -24.64 -49.40
C PRO A 206 -84.86 -24.96 -47.98
N GLU A 207 -86.06 -25.53 -47.90
CA GLU A 207 -86.82 -25.61 -46.63
C GLU A 207 -86.07 -26.33 -45.50
N LEU A 208 -85.35 -27.41 -45.83
CA LEU A 208 -84.64 -28.24 -44.84
C LEU A 208 -83.48 -27.47 -44.19
N GLU A 209 -82.64 -26.84 -45.01
CA GLU A 209 -81.49 -26.05 -44.59
C GLU A 209 -81.93 -24.76 -43.88
N ARG A 210 -83.01 -24.14 -44.37
CA ARG A 210 -83.62 -22.97 -43.74
C ARG A 210 -84.09 -23.31 -42.32
N ARG A 211 -84.71 -24.47 -42.12
CA ARG A 211 -85.14 -24.92 -40.78
C ARG A 211 -83.94 -25.08 -39.85
N GLY A 212 -82.89 -25.75 -40.30
CA GLY A 212 -81.65 -25.91 -39.52
C GLY A 212 -80.98 -24.58 -39.18
N TYR A 213 -80.96 -23.62 -40.11
CA TYR A 213 -80.46 -22.27 -39.86
C TYR A 213 -81.28 -21.54 -38.78
N VAL A 214 -82.62 -21.56 -38.90
CA VAL A 214 -83.52 -20.91 -37.93
C VAL A 214 -83.39 -21.56 -36.54
N GLU A 215 -83.28 -22.88 -36.47
CA GLU A 215 -83.04 -23.60 -35.22
C GLU A 215 -81.71 -23.21 -34.57
N ALA A 216 -80.62 -23.11 -35.34
CA ALA A 216 -79.32 -22.68 -34.83
C ALA A 216 -79.34 -21.23 -34.31
N VAL A 217 -79.99 -20.32 -35.04
CA VAL A 217 -80.16 -18.92 -34.61
C VAL A 217 -80.99 -18.85 -33.33
N ASN A 218 -82.09 -19.59 -33.25
CA ASN A 218 -82.93 -19.64 -32.05
C ASN A 218 -82.17 -20.23 -30.85
N ALA A 219 -81.31 -21.22 -31.05
CA ALA A 219 -80.48 -21.79 -30.00
C ALA A 219 -79.47 -20.77 -29.45
N ILE A 220 -78.79 -20.01 -30.33
CA ILE A 220 -77.87 -18.95 -29.94
C ILE A 220 -78.62 -17.85 -29.17
N LYS A 221 -79.80 -17.46 -29.67
CA LYS A 221 -80.64 -16.46 -29.00
C LYS A 221 -81.08 -16.92 -27.61
N ALA A 222 -81.62 -18.13 -27.48
CA ALA A 222 -82.05 -18.66 -26.19
C ALA A 222 -80.89 -18.75 -25.19
N TRP A 223 -79.70 -19.11 -25.65
CA TRP A 223 -78.48 -19.13 -24.83
C TRP A 223 -78.10 -17.72 -24.34
N ALA A 224 -78.13 -16.72 -25.22
CA ALA A 224 -77.86 -15.33 -24.87
C ALA A 224 -78.91 -14.77 -23.88
N ASP A 225 -80.20 -15.00 -24.15
CA ASP A 225 -81.31 -14.57 -23.28
C ASP A 225 -81.19 -15.19 -21.87
N THR A 226 -80.73 -16.45 -21.78
CA THR A 226 -80.49 -17.12 -20.48
C THR A 226 -79.34 -16.47 -19.71
N MET A 227 -78.26 -16.08 -20.40
CA MET A 227 -77.15 -15.37 -19.78
C MET A 227 -77.58 -14.00 -19.29
N ASP A 228 -78.32 -13.25 -20.11
CA ASP A 228 -78.81 -11.92 -19.79
C ASP A 228 -79.72 -11.94 -18.55
N TYR A 229 -80.68 -12.87 -18.52
CA TYR A 229 -81.55 -13.10 -17.36
C TYR A 229 -80.76 -13.36 -16.07
N ASN A 230 -79.75 -14.22 -16.13
CA ASN A 230 -78.92 -14.54 -14.97
C ASN A 230 -78.10 -13.33 -14.50
N THR A 231 -77.59 -12.50 -15.42
CA THR A 231 -76.84 -11.29 -15.07
C THR A 231 -77.73 -10.18 -14.49
N MET A 232 -78.97 -10.05 -14.98
CA MET A 232 -79.94 -9.07 -14.47
C MET A 232 -80.45 -9.40 -13.07
N LEU A 233 -80.56 -10.67 -12.69
CA LEU A 233 -80.96 -11.08 -11.33
C LEU A 233 -79.88 -10.81 -10.27
N THR A 234 -78.63 -10.65 -10.68
CA THR A 234 -77.47 -10.47 -9.79
C THR A 234 -77.03 -9.01 -9.63
N THR A 235 -77.61 -8.08 -10.40
CA THR A 235 -77.29 -6.64 -10.36
C THR A 235 -78.37 -5.87 -9.60
#